data_AF-A0A1Q3SGX1-F1
#
_entry.id   AF-A0A1Q3SGX1-F1
#
_cell.length_a   1.000
_cell.length_b   1.000
_cell.length_c   1.000
_cell.angle_alpha   90.00
_cell.angle_beta   90.00
_cell.angle_gamma   90.00
#
_symmetry.space_group_name_H-M   'P 1'
#
loop_
_entity.id
_entity.type
_entity.pdbx_description
1 polymer ?
#
loop_
_entity_poly.entity_id
_entity_poly.type
_entity_poly.pdbx_seq_one_letter_code
_entity_poly.pdbx_strand_id
1 'polypeptide(L)'
;MTNTLKKITSVFALLAGLGIPAANALNVQSKATTEQQIQQFKEYYASGSYFKDIERKLYDAKDYLDRQLQQPRHNRLAVVLDIDETALSNFRNLEQLSFTHNVSALAGSLISANSDAIPAVLAFYQHAIARNVAVFFISSRPSTAEFLEATAKNLKKVGYDQWEGLILKPIDKDEISVAEFKMNTRRRLALTYDIVLNIGDQEADFEGGYAEANVRLPNPFYGIS
;
A
#
# COMPACT_ATOMS: atom_id res chain seq x y z
N MET A 1 12.28 75.08 -11.02
CA MET A 1 13.60 74.44 -10.88
C MET A 1 13.44 72.98 -11.23
N THR A 2 14.22 72.50 -12.22
CA THR A 2 14.67 71.11 -12.49
C THR A 2 13.61 69.99 -12.53
N ASN A 3 13.58 69.06 -13.48
CA ASN A 3 14.30 68.77 -14.71
C ASN A 3 13.63 67.48 -15.27
N THR A 4 13.55 67.32 -16.59
CA THR A 4 13.63 66.04 -17.35
C THR A 4 12.70 64.85 -16.98
N LEU A 5 12.21 63.98 -17.88
CA LEU A 5 12.72 63.41 -19.12
C LEU A 5 11.56 62.74 -19.90
N LYS A 6 11.83 62.44 -21.16
CA LYS A 6 10.95 61.89 -22.21
C LYS A 6 10.56 60.41 -22.04
N LYS A 7 9.37 60.12 -22.59
CA LYS A 7 8.91 58.94 -23.38
C LYS A 7 9.08 57.53 -22.80
N ILE A 8 7.95 56.83 -22.62
CA ILE A 8 7.80 55.44 -23.09
C ILE A 8 6.43 55.28 -23.77
N THR A 9 6.51 54.73 -24.97
CA THR A 9 5.44 54.33 -25.90
C THR A 9 4.62 53.18 -25.31
N SER A 10 3.28 53.27 -25.26
CA SER A 10 2.42 52.12 -25.00
C SER A 10 1.72 51.72 -26.29
N VAL A 11 2.19 50.62 -26.89
CA VAL A 11 1.54 49.91 -27.97
C VAL A 11 0.42 49.06 -27.38
N PHE A 12 -0.80 49.24 -27.88
CA PHE A 12 -1.89 48.28 -27.70
C PHE A 12 -1.55 47.01 -28.49
N ALA A 13 -1.45 45.88 -27.80
CA ALA A 13 -1.50 44.56 -28.44
C ALA A 13 -2.61 43.74 -27.76
N LEU A 14 -3.60 43.40 -28.59
CA LEU A 14 -4.67 42.43 -28.35
C LEU A 14 -4.07 41.13 -27.75
N LEU A 15 -4.54 40.70 -26.58
CA LEU A 15 -4.40 39.31 -26.14
C LEU A 15 -5.75 38.63 -26.28
N ALA A 16 -5.82 37.83 -27.34
CA ALA A 16 -6.86 36.84 -27.58
C ALA A 16 -6.98 35.90 -26.37
N GLY A 17 -8.22 35.53 -26.05
CA GLY A 17 -8.51 34.52 -25.04
C GLY A 17 -7.79 33.22 -25.38
N LEU A 18 -6.89 32.81 -24.49
CA LEU A 18 -6.39 31.45 -24.44
C LEU A 18 -7.13 30.77 -23.29
N GLY A 19 -8.02 29.87 -23.65
CA GLY A 19 -8.62 28.93 -22.70
C GLY A 19 -7.51 28.23 -21.93
N ILE A 20 -7.64 28.21 -20.62
CA ILE A 20 -6.79 27.40 -19.75
C ILE A 20 -7.03 25.94 -20.16
N PRO A 21 -6.03 25.19 -20.67
CA PRO A 21 -6.21 23.76 -20.81
C PRO A 21 -6.21 23.16 -19.41
N ALA A 22 -7.40 22.87 -18.90
CA ALA A 22 -7.59 21.90 -17.85
C ALA A 22 -7.27 20.51 -18.41
N ALA A 23 -6.06 20.02 -18.16
CA ALA A 23 -5.71 18.59 -18.08
C ALA A 23 -4.18 18.45 -18.06
N ASN A 24 -3.58 18.58 -16.88
CA ASN A 24 -2.40 17.76 -16.58
C ASN A 24 -2.87 16.64 -15.66
N ALA A 25 -3.65 15.73 -16.22
CA ALA A 25 -3.83 14.41 -15.63
C ALA A 25 -2.50 13.67 -15.75
N LEU A 26 -1.90 13.36 -14.59
CA LEU A 26 -0.90 12.33 -14.34
C LEU A 26 -0.36 11.63 -15.60
N ASN A 27 0.68 12.20 -16.22
CA ASN A 27 1.46 11.48 -17.21
C ASN A 27 2.49 10.59 -16.49
N VAL A 28 2.01 9.58 -15.75
CA VAL A 28 2.83 8.45 -15.32
C VAL A 28 2.77 7.45 -16.48
N GLN A 29 3.69 7.60 -17.43
CA GLN A 29 3.87 6.61 -18.48
C GLN A 29 4.60 5.41 -17.85
N SER A 30 3.90 4.63 -17.02
CA SER A 30 4.36 3.32 -16.57
C SER A 30 4.56 2.48 -17.83
N LYS A 31 5.82 2.13 -18.13
CA LYS A 31 6.13 1.27 -19.27
C LYS A 31 5.30 -0.01 -19.14
N ALA A 32 4.49 -0.31 -20.16
CA ALA A 32 3.65 -1.50 -20.14
C ALA A 32 4.50 -2.76 -19.89
N THR A 33 4.02 -3.64 -19.02
CA THR A 33 4.61 -4.94 -18.73
C THR A 33 4.78 -5.74 -20.02
N THR A 34 5.98 -6.24 -20.31
CA THR A 34 6.21 -7.02 -21.53
C THR A 34 5.66 -8.44 -21.40
N GLU A 35 5.36 -9.11 -22.52
CA GLU A 35 4.92 -10.51 -22.52
C GLU A 35 5.93 -11.43 -21.81
N GLN A 36 7.23 -11.18 -21.99
CA GLN A 36 8.29 -11.92 -21.31
C GLN A 36 8.21 -11.75 -19.78
N GLN A 37 7.95 -10.53 -19.30
CA GLN A 37 7.78 -10.28 -17.86
C GLN A 37 6.52 -10.96 -17.33
N ILE A 38 5.40 -10.88 -18.06
CA ILE A 38 4.15 -11.55 -17.70
C ILE A 38 4.38 -13.07 -17.56
N GLN A 39 5.11 -13.68 -18.50
CA GLN A 39 5.42 -15.11 -18.43
C GLN A 39 6.28 -15.45 -17.20
N GLN A 40 7.28 -14.62 -16.88
CA GLN A 40 8.10 -14.78 -15.68
C GLN A 40 7.26 -14.69 -14.40
N PHE A 41 6.30 -13.77 -14.32
CA PHE A 41 5.39 -13.64 -13.18
C PHE A 41 4.55 -14.90 -12.99
N LYS A 42 3.99 -15.43 -14.10
CA LYS A 42 3.21 -16.67 -14.10
C LYS A 42 4.03 -17.86 -13.65
N GLU A 43 5.25 -18.01 -14.14
CA GLU A 43 6.16 -19.09 -13.72
C GLU A 43 6.55 -18.99 -12.25
N TYR A 44 6.87 -17.78 -11.77
CA TYR A 44 7.23 -17.54 -10.38
C TYR A 44 6.07 -17.86 -9.41
N TYR A 45 4.84 -17.49 -9.79
CA TYR A 45 3.64 -17.81 -9.01
C TYR A 45 3.28 -19.29 -9.09
N ALA A 46 3.19 -19.86 -10.29
CA ALA A 46 2.75 -21.25 -10.52
C ALA A 46 3.73 -22.29 -9.97
N SER A 47 5.03 -21.99 -9.93
CA SER A 47 6.05 -22.87 -9.33
C SER A 47 5.95 -22.95 -7.80
N GLY A 48 5.19 -22.06 -7.16
CA GLY A 48 5.13 -21.89 -5.71
C GLY A 48 6.35 -21.18 -5.13
N SER A 49 7.28 -20.69 -5.96
CA SER A 49 8.48 -19.98 -5.49
C SER A 49 8.11 -18.69 -4.78
N TYR A 50 7.11 -17.96 -5.31
CA TYR A 50 6.53 -16.78 -4.65
C TYR A 50 6.14 -17.05 -3.19
N PHE A 51 5.38 -18.11 -2.94
CA PHE A 51 4.92 -18.47 -1.61
C PHE A 51 6.06 -18.93 -0.69
N LYS A 52 7.05 -19.68 -1.23
CA LYS A 52 8.23 -20.13 -0.46
C LYS A 52 9.13 -18.97 -0.03
N ASP A 53 9.28 -17.95 -0.88
CA ASP A 53 10.06 -16.77 -0.55
C ASP A 53 9.38 -15.95 0.56
N ILE A 54 8.06 -15.80 0.49
CA ILE A 54 7.27 -15.16 1.56
C ILE A 54 7.37 -15.98 2.86
N GLU A 55 7.21 -17.31 2.79
CA GLU A 55 7.32 -18.20 3.95
C GLU A 55 8.67 -18.04 4.66
N ARG A 56 9.77 -17.95 3.89
CA ARG A 56 11.10 -17.73 4.45
C ARG A 56 11.23 -16.40 5.18
N LYS A 57 10.69 -15.32 4.62
CA LYS A 57 10.67 -14.00 5.27
C LYS A 57 9.87 -14.04 6.57
N LEU A 58 8.77 -14.78 6.59
CA LEU A 58 7.88 -14.86 7.74
C LEU A 58 8.36 -15.83 8.82
N TYR A 59 9.21 -16.79 8.48
CA TYR A 59 9.91 -17.63 9.47
C TYR A 59 10.71 -16.75 10.45
N ASP A 60 11.59 -15.89 9.91
CA ASP A 60 12.41 -14.98 10.73
C ASP A 60 11.56 -13.96 11.49
N ALA A 61 10.49 -13.45 10.85
CA ALA A 61 9.57 -12.52 11.47
C ALA A 61 8.82 -13.15 12.66
N LYS A 62 8.38 -14.40 12.53
CA LYS A 62 7.70 -15.13 13.59
C LYS A 62 8.65 -15.36 14.78
N ASP A 63 9.88 -15.79 14.51
CA ASP A 63 10.89 -15.99 15.56
C ASP A 63 11.28 -14.67 16.25
N TYR A 64 11.29 -13.55 15.51
CA TYR A 64 11.45 -12.23 16.09
C TYR A 64 10.28 -11.85 17.01
N LEU A 65 9.04 -12.01 16.54
CA LEU A 65 7.84 -11.74 17.35
C LEU A 65 7.83 -12.56 18.64
N ASP A 66 8.14 -13.85 18.55
CA ASP A 66 8.17 -14.75 19.71
C ASP A 66 9.21 -14.30 20.74
N ARG A 67 10.37 -13.77 20.31
CA ARG A 67 11.36 -13.18 21.23
C ARG A 67 10.88 -11.87 21.85
N GLN A 68 10.19 -11.00 21.09
CA GLN A 68 9.67 -9.75 21.63
C GLN A 68 8.58 -9.94 22.67
N LEU A 69 7.77 -11.00 22.53
CA LEU A 69 6.76 -11.40 23.51
C LEU A 69 7.34 -11.83 24.86
N GLN A 70 8.63 -12.19 24.93
CA GLN A 70 9.30 -12.53 26.19
C GLN A 70 9.98 -11.34 26.87
N GLN A 71 10.05 -10.18 26.19
CA GLN A 71 10.68 -8.99 26.75
C GLN A 71 9.70 -8.25 27.68
N PRO A 72 10.21 -7.51 28.70
CA PRO A 72 9.38 -6.58 29.45
C PRO A 72 8.84 -5.49 28.52
N ARG A 73 7.52 -5.30 28.50
CA ARG A 73 6.84 -4.31 27.64
C ARG A 73 5.91 -3.43 28.47
N HIS A 74 5.85 -2.15 28.12
CA HIS A 74 4.93 -1.20 28.74
C HIS A 74 3.60 -1.14 28.00
N ASN A 75 3.63 -1.26 26.66
CA ASN A 75 2.45 -1.28 25.82
C ASN A 75 2.19 -2.69 25.28
N ARG A 76 0.96 -2.93 24.81
CA ARG A 76 0.64 -4.14 24.05
C ARG A 76 1.41 -4.13 22.74
N LEU A 77 1.99 -5.26 22.37
CA LEU A 77 2.68 -5.40 21.09
C LEU A 77 1.70 -5.28 19.93
N ALA A 78 2.16 -4.69 18.83
CA ALA A 78 1.42 -4.59 17.58
C ALA A 78 2.22 -5.06 16.37
N VAL A 79 1.50 -5.60 15.39
CA VAL A 79 1.98 -5.85 14.03
C VAL A 79 1.15 -4.97 13.09
N VAL A 80 1.83 -4.37 12.12
CA VAL A 80 1.22 -3.71 10.97
C VAL A 80 1.38 -4.58 9.73
N LEU A 81 0.28 -4.80 9.01
CA LEU A 81 0.24 -5.50 7.73
C LEU A 81 -0.28 -4.56 6.64
N ASP A 82 0.40 -4.51 5.50
CA ASP A 82 -0.26 -4.11 4.25
C ASP A 82 -1.27 -5.18 3.79
N ILE A 83 -2.13 -4.85 2.82
CA ILE A 83 -3.14 -5.74 2.27
C ILE A 83 -2.73 -6.31 0.91
N ASP A 84 -2.45 -5.48 -0.08
CA ASP A 84 -2.40 -5.90 -1.49
C ASP A 84 -1.01 -6.42 -1.83
N GLU A 85 -0.91 -7.69 -2.24
CA GLU A 85 0.35 -8.43 -2.39
C GLU A 85 1.12 -8.66 -1.08
N THR A 86 0.45 -8.42 0.06
CA THR A 86 0.94 -8.70 1.42
C THR A 86 0.04 -9.67 2.18
N ALA A 87 -1.17 -9.26 2.59
CA ALA A 87 -2.13 -10.16 3.24
C ALA A 87 -2.97 -10.93 2.21
N LEU A 88 -3.32 -10.27 1.12
CA LEU A 88 -4.12 -10.79 0.01
C LEU A 88 -3.28 -10.82 -1.26
N SER A 89 -3.41 -11.87 -2.06
CA SER A 89 -2.88 -11.90 -3.42
C SER A 89 -3.97 -11.54 -4.43
N ASN A 90 -3.69 -10.53 -5.24
CA ASN A 90 -4.51 -10.11 -6.35
C ASN A 90 -4.04 -10.74 -7.68
N PHE A 91 -3.07 -11.66 -7.64
CA PHE A 91 -2.45 -12.27 -8.83
C PHE A 91 -3.45 -12.77 -9.85
N ARG A 92 -4.53 -13.46 -9.44
CA ARG A 92 -5.57 -13.95 -10.37
C ARG A 92 -6.27 -12.82 -11.12
N ASN A 93 -6.58 -11.73 -10.42
CA ASN A 93 -7.20 -10.54 -11.03
C ASN A 93 -6.20 -9.86 -11.97
N LEU A 94 -4.93 -9.72 -11.56
CA LEU A 94 -3.86 -9.18 -12.39
C LEU A 94 -3.65 -10.01 -13.67
N GLU A 95 -3.67 -11.34 -13.57
CA GLU A 95 -3.53 -12.25 -14.70
C GLU A 95 -4.68 -12.10 -15.70
N GLN A 96 -5.94 -12.03 -15.22
CA GLN A 96 -7.11 -11.80 -16.08
C GLN A 96 -7.03 -10.46 -16.82
N LEU A 97 -6.41 -9.47 -16.20
CA LEU A 97 -6.17 -8.15 -16.76
C LEU A 97 -4.84 -8.05 -17.53
N SER A 98 -4.14 -9.17 -17.74
CA SER A 98 -2.83 -9.22 -18.42
C SER A 98 -1.80 -8.25 -17.82
N PHE A 99 -1.82 -8.05 -16.50
CA PHE A 99 -0.95 -7.12 -15.78
C PHE A 99 -0.98 -5.69 -16.34
N THR A 100 -2.13 -5.27 -16.87
CA THR A 100 -2.38 -3.88 -17.29
C THR A 100 -2.48 -2.94 -16.09
N HIS A 101 -2.11 -1.68 -16.30
CA HIS A 101 -2.27 -0.59 -15.32
C HIS A 101 -3.63 0.11 -15.43
N ASN A 102 -4.67 -0.57 -15.94
CA ASN A 102 -6.01 -0.01 -16.02
C ASN A 102 -6.61 0.14 -14.61
N VAL A 103 -6.54 1.37 -14.09
CA VAL A 103 -6.97 1.72 -12.73
C VAL A 103 -8.43 1.33 -12.47
N SER A 104 -9.34 1.54 -13.42
CA SER A 104 -10.76 1.22 -13.24
C SER A 104 -11.00 -0.30 -13.15
N ALA A 105 -10.31 -1.08 -13.98
CA ALA A 105 -10.42 -2.53 -13.92
C ALA A 105 -9.83 -3.11 -12.63
N LEU A 106 -8.70 -2.56 -12.18
CA LEU A 106 -8.08 -2.93 -10.90
C LEU A 106 -9.00 -2.58 -9.73
N ALA A 107 -9.56 -1.36 -9.70
CA ALA A 107 -10.53 -0.95 -8.68
C ALA A 107 -11.73 -1.89 -8.61
N GLY A 108 -12.34 -2.22 -9.76
CA GLY A 108 -13.45 -3.18 -9.83
C GLY A 108 -13.08 -4.56 -9.29
N SER A 109 -11.85 -5.02 -9.54
CA SER A 109 -11.38 -6.32 -9.03
C SER A 109 -11.26 -6.34 -7.50
N LEU A 110 -10.79 -5.25 -6.89
CA LEU A 110 -10.67 -5.14 -5.43
C LEU A 110 -12.05 -5.08 -4.75
N ILE A 111 -13.01 -4.39 -5.37
CA ILE A 111 -14.40 -4.30 -4.88
C ILE A 111 -15.11 -5.67 -4.94
N SER A 112 -14.72 -6.54 -5.88
CA SER A 112 -15.32 -7.88 -6.00
C SER A 112 -15.06 -8.79 -4.79
N ALA A 113 -14.10 -8.43 -3.91
CA ALA A 113 -13.79 -9.13 -2.67
C ALA A 113 -13.51 -10.64 -2.86
N ASN A 114 -12.73 -10.97 -3.88
CA ASN A 114 -12.44 -12.34 -4.30
C ASN A 114 -10.93 -12.73 -4.22
N SER A 115 -10.07 -11.86 -3.71
CA SER A 115 -8.64 -12.11 -3.58
C SER A 115 -8.38 -13.23 -2.56
N ASP A 116 -7.37 -14.06 -2.82
CA ASP A 116 -6.99 -15.16 -1.93
C ASP A 116 -6.06 -14.63 -0.81
N ALA A 117 -6.06 -15.27 0.35
CA ALA A 117 -5.03 -15.01 1.36
C ALA A 117 -3.67 -15.52 0.89
N ILE A 118 -2.60 -14.79 1.26
CA ILE A 118 -1.24 -15.33 1.19
C ILE A 118 -1.04 -16.28 2.39
N PRO A 119 -0.89 -17.60 2.19
CA PRO A 119 -1.01 -18.57 3.28
C PRO A 119 -0.04 -18.36 4.45
N ALA A 120 1.22 -18.06 4.16
CA ALA A 120 2.23 -17.82 5.19
C ALA A 120 1.92 -16.57 6.03
N VAL A 121 1.38 -15.51 5.41
CA VAL A 121 0.99 -14.27 6.11
C VAL A 121 -0.25 -14.50 6.96
N LEU A 122 -1.21 -15.28 6.48
CA LEU A 122 -2.38 -15.70 7.28
C LEU A 122 -1.95 -16.52 8.50
N ALA A 123 -1.03 -17.46 8.34
CA ALA A 123 -0.51 -18.27 9.45
C ALA A 123 0.22 -17.40 10.49
N PHE A 124 1.03 -16.44 10.04
CA PHE A 124 1.69 -15.47 10.93
C PHE A 124 0.66 -14.60 11.68
N TYR A 125 -0.36 -14.09 10.98
CA TYR A 125 -1.45 -13.33 11.59
C TYR A 125 -2.15 -14.16 12.69
N GLN A 126 -2.52 -15.40 12.41
CA GLN A 126 -3.17 -16.29 13.38
C GLN A 126 -2.28 -16.53 14.60
N HIS A 127 -0.97 -16.69 14.39
CA HIS A 127 0.02 -16.83 15.46
C HIS A 127 0.09 -15.60 16.35
N ALA A 128 0.03 -14.39 15.77
CA ALA A 128 0.01 -13.12 16.48
C ALA A 128 -1.29 -12.92 17.29
N ILE A 129 -2.46 -13.18 16.68
CA ILE A 129 -3.76 -13.09 17.35
C ILE A 129 -3.82 -14.05 18.55
N ALA A 130 -3.37 -15.29 18.38
CA ALA A 130 -3.34 -16.29 19.46
C ALA A 130 -2.48 -15.88 20.67
N ARG A 131 -1.59 -14.89 20.50
CA ARG A 131 -0.70 -14.34 21.53
C ARG A 131 -1.11 -12.96 22.02
N ASN A 132 -2.35 -12.54 21.72
CA ASN A 132 -2.88 -11.23 22.10
C ASN A 132 -2.06 -10.04 21.54
N VAL A 133 -1.41 -10.23 20.40
CA VAL A 133 -0.75 -9.13 19.67
C VAL A 133 -1.82 -8.35 18.90
N ALA A 134 -1.78 -7.03 18.95
CA ALA A 134 -2.68 -6.19 18.16
C ALA A 134 -2.27 -6.26 16.68
N VAL A 135 -3.22 -6.49 15.78
CA VAL A 135 -2.95 -6.47 14.33
C VAL A 135 -3.69 -5.29 13.71
N PHE A 136 -2.95 -4.46 12.97
CA PHE A 136 -3.48 -3.36 12.17
C PHE A 136 -3.24 -3.61 10.70
N PHE A 137 -4.28 -3.41 9.88
CA PHE A 137 -4.14 -3.32 8.44
C PHE A 137 -4.05 -1.86 8.02
N ILE A 138 -3.01 -1.51 7.24
CA ILE A 138 -2.84 -0.18 6.66
C ILE A 138 -2.66 -0.33 5.14
N SER A 139 -3.61 0.14 4.36
CA SER A 139 -3.64 -0.06 2.90
C SER A 139 -3.80 1.24 2.13
N SER A 140 -3.23 1.29 0.93
CA SER A 140 -3.39 2.39 -0.03
C SER A 140 -4.74 2.38 -0.74
N ARG A 141 -5.59 1.35 -0.53
CA ARG A 141 -6.97 1.35 -1.03
C ARG A 141 -7.71 2.60 -0.57
N PRO A 142 -8.59 3.20 -1.39
CA PRO A 142 -9.30 4.42 -1.02
C PRO A 142 -10.27 4.18 0.15
N SER A 143 -10.35 5.12 1.10
CA SER A 143 -11.19 5.02 2.30
C SER A 143 -12.68 5.34 2.06
N THR A 144 -13.23 4.90 0.93
CA THR A 144 -14.68 4.99 0.70
C THR A 144 -15.41 3.88 1.47
N ALA A 145 -16.72 4.07 1.70
CA ALA A 145 -17.55 3.04 2.34
C ALA A 145 -17.51 1.72 1.55
N GLU A 146 -17.57 1.78 0.22
CA GLU A 146 -17.54 0.61 -0.67
C GLU A 146 -16.23 -0.18 -0.53
N PHE A 147 -15.08 0.50 -0.62
CA PHE A 147 -13.79 -0.15 -0.46
C PHE A 147 -13.57 -0.70 0.95
N LEU A 148 -14.02 0.02 1.98
CA LEU A 148 -13.92 -0.45 3.36
C LEU A 148 -14.73 -1.74 3.57
N GLU A 149 -15.98 -1.77 3.10
CA GLU A 149 -16.86 -2.94 3.20
C GLU A 149 -16.30 -4.12 2.40
N ALA A 150 -15.93 -3.90 1.14
CA ALA A 150 -15.38 -4.95 0.28
C ALA A 150 -14.08 -5.53 0.84
N THR A 151 -13.19 -4.68 1.36
CA THR A 151 -11.92 -5.12 1.96
C THR A 151 -12.15 -5.93 3.23
N ALA A 152 -12.98 -5.44 4.15
CA ALA A 152 -13.31 -6.17 5.38
C ALA A 152 -13.99 -7.52 5.08
N LYS A 153 -14.89 -7.56 4.09
CA LYS A 153 -15.55 -8.78 3.63
C LYS A 153 -14.54 -9.78 3.06
N ASN A 154 -13.61 -9.33 2.23
CA ASN A 154 -12.57 -10.20 1.66
C ASN A 154 -11.67 -10.77 2.75
N LEU A 155 -11.17 -9.93 3.66
CA LEU A 155 -10.29 -10.33 4.77
C LEU A 155 -10.98 -11.43 5.61
N LYS A 156 -12.23 -11.20 6.04
CA LYS A 156 -13.01 -12.19 6.80
C LYS A 156 -13.21 -13.49 6.04
N LYS A 157 -13.57 -13.40 4.75
CA LYS A 157 -13.81 -14.57 3.89
C LYS A 157 -12.60 -15.50 3.82
N VAL A 158 -11.38 -14.96 3.87
CA VAL A 158 -10.15 -15.74 3.74
C VAL A 158 -9.47 -16.04 5.08
N GLY A 159 -10.13 -15.76 6.21
CA GLY A 159 -9.68 -16.18 7.55
C GLY A 159 -9.01 -15.11 8.40
N TYR A 160 -8.97 -13.85 7.95
CA TYR A 160 -8.64 -12.71 8.81
C TYR A 160 -9.93 -12.22 9.47
N ASP A 161 -10.23 -12.70 10.67
CA ASP A 161 -11.51 -12.48 11.35
C ASP A 161 -11.45 -11.43 12.48
N GLN A 162 -10.26 -10.98 12.87
CA GLN A 162 -10.00 -10.05 13.96
C GLN A 162 -8.92 -9.03 13.55
N TRP A 163 -9.09 -7.78 13.95
CA TRP A 163 -8.07 -6.74 13.84
C TRP A 163 -8.41 -5.60 14.79
N GLU A 164 -7.38 -4.88 15.24
CA GLU A 164 -7.52 -3.69 16.07
C GLU A 164 -7.86 -2.45 15.22
N GLY A 165 -7.43 -2.46 13.94
CA GLY A 165 -7.81 -1.42 12.98
C GLY A 165 -7.63 -1.85 11.53
N LEU A 166 -8.57 -1.40 10.69
CA LEU A 166 -8.49 -1.46 9.23
C LEU A 166 -8.50 -0.03 8.72
N ILE A 167 -7.34 0.45 8.27
CA ILE A 167 -7.09 1.87 7.99
C ILE A 167 -6.75 2.01 6.51
N LEU A 168 -7.68 2.61 5.77
CA LEU A 168 -7.57 2.84 4.32
C LEU A 168 -7.15 4.29 4.05
N LYS A 169 -6.54 4.55 2.90
CA LYS A 169 -6.02 5.88 2.54
C LYS A 169 -7.17 6.86 2.27
N PRO A 170 -7.22 8.02 2.94
CA PRO A 170 -8.15 9.10 2.62
C PRO A 170 -8.08 9.53 1.16
N ILE A 171 -9.26 9.84 0.60
CA ILE A 171 -9.38 10.61 -0.63
C ILE A 171 -9.37 12.09 -0.22
N ASP A 172 -8.18 12.68 -0.16
CA ASP A 172 -7.98 14.09 0.21
C ASP A 172 -7.67 14.96 -1.01
N LYS A 173 -7.96 16.26 -0.88
CA LYS A 173 -7.65 17.27 -1.91
C LYS A 173 -6.18 17.65 -1.94
N ASP A 174 -5.48 17.42 -0.83
CA ASP A 174 -4.08 17.81 -0.64
C ASP A 174 -3.11 16.70 -1.11
N GLU A 175 -3.64 15.57 -1.60
CA GLU A 175 -2.91 14.45 -2.21
C GLU A 175 -1.72 13.94 -1.37
N ILE A 176 -1.93 13.65 -0.07
CA ILE A 176 -0.85 13.07 0.73
C ILE A 176 -0.35 11.78 0.05
N SER A 177 0.96 11.59 0.02
CA SER A 177 1.53 10.39 -0.60
C SER A 177 1.14 9.13 0.17
N VAL A 178 1.21 7.97 -0.48
CA VAL A 178 0.97 6.68 0.20
C VAL A 178 1.97 6.50 1.35
N ALA A 179 3.24 6.83 1.12
CA ALA A 179 4.29 6.75 2.13
C ALA A 179 4.00 7.65 3.34
N GLU A 180 3.63 8.91 3.10
CA GLU A 180 3.32 9.86 4.18
C GLU A 180 2.09 9.42 4.98
N PHE A 181 1.03 8.96 4.30
CA PHE A 181 -0.15 8.40 4.96
C PHE A 181 0.19 7.20 5.86
N LYS A 182 0.94 6.21 5.34
CA LYS A 182 1.30 5.00 6.08
C LYS A 182 2.20 5.31 7.27
N MET A 183 3.21 6.17 7.06
CA MET A 183 4.08 6.67 8.13
C MET A 183 3.28 7.37 9.24
N ASN A 184 2.42 8.33 8.89
CA ASN A 184 1.63 9.09 9.87
C ASN A 184 0.67 8.19 10.65
N THR A 185 0.15 7.15 10.00
CA THR A 185 -0.69 6.14 10.65
C THR A 185 0.13 5.34 11.67
N ARG A 186 1.29 4.79 11.30
CA ARG A 186 2.17 4.08 12.25
C ARG A 186 2.61 4.97 13.40
N ARG A 187 2.99 6.23 13.12
CA ARG A 187 3.35 7.22 14.15
C ARG A 187 2.25 7.39 15.20
N ARG A 188 0.98 7.42 14.76
CA ARG A 188 -0.17 7.53 15.67
C ARG A 188 -0.36 6.27 16.51
N LEU A 189 -0.23 5.09 15.90
CA LEU A 189 -0.34 3.80 16.60
C LEU A 189 0.78 3.62 17.64
N ALA A 190 1.99 4.07 17.33
CA ALA A 190 3.15 4.00 18.23
C ALA A 190 3.00 4.82 19.53
N LEU A 191 1.96 5.66 19.64
CA LEU A 191 1.63 6.36 20.88
C LEU A 191 1.02 5.44 21.94
N THR A 192 0.44 4.31 21.53
CA THR A 192 -0.30 3.39 22.41
C THR A 192 0.09 1.92 22.27
N TYR A 193 0.88 1.57 21.25
CA TYR A 193 1.34 0.21 20.99
C TYR A 193 2.84 0.18 20.72
N ASP A 194 3.48 -0.93 21.10
CA ASP A 194 4.85 -1.23 20.69
C ASP A 194 4.78 -1.98 19.34
N ILE A 195 4.93 -1.26 18.23
CA ILE A 195 4.89 -1.86 16.89
C ILE A 195 6.19 -2.63 16.64
N VAL A 196 6.15 -3.95 16.77
CA VAL A 196 7.34 -4.80 16.66
C VAL A 196 7.66 -5.18 15.22
N LEU A 197 6.64 -5.35 14.38
CA LEU A 197 6.80 -5.71 12.98
C LEU A 197 5.87 -4.90 12.08
N ASN A 198 6.43 -4.42 10.99
CA ASN A 198 5.71 -3.82 9.86
C ASN A 198 6.01 -4.66 8.61
N ILE A 199 4.97 -5.25 8.03
CA ILE A 199 5.07 -6.21 6.92
C ILE A 199 4.36 -5.62 5.71
N GLY A 200 5.05 -5.58 4.58
CA GLY A 200 4.57 -4.99 3.33
C GLY A 200 5.42 -5.44 2.15
N ASP A 201 5.08 -4.99 0.94
CA ASP A 201 5.76 -5.35 -0.30
C ASP A 201 6.33 -4.13 -1.05
N GLN A 202 5.82 -2.93 -0.76
CA GLN A 202 6.22 -1.67 -1.41
C GLN A 202 7.20 -0.86 -0.55
N GLU A 203 7.96 0.04 -1.18
CA GLU A 203 8.87 0.95 -0.44
C GLU A 203 8.09 1.87 0.51
N ALA A 204 6.96 2.39 0.03
CA ALA A 204 6.07 3.27 0.78
C ALA A 204 5.56 2.65 2.10
N ASP A 205 5.58 1.32 2.23
CA ASP A 205 5.21 0.62 3.47
C ASP A 205 6.21 0.88 4.59
N PHE A 206 7.45 1.21 4.29
CA PHE A 206 8.55 1.23 5.25
C PHE A 206 9.12 2.62 5.55
N GLU A 207 8.71 3.64 4.79
CA GLU A 207 9.21 5.00 4.96
C GLU A 207 8.89 5.60 6.34
N GLY A 208 9.84 6.34 6.92
CA GLY A 208 9.62 7.12 8.14
C GLY A 208 9.55 6.36 9.46
N GLY A 209 9.70 5.03 9.48
CA GLY A 209 9.91 4.24 10.70
C GLY A 209 8.65 3.91 11.52
N TYR A 210 8.76 3.99 12.85
CA TYR A 210 7.73 3.65 13.86
C TYR A 210 7.38 2.16 14.01
N ALA A 211 8.28 1.28 13.57
CA ALA A 211 8.26 -0.15 13.88
C ALA A 211 9.69 -0.59 14.24
N GLU A 212 9.83 -1.60 15.11
CA GLU A 212 11.15 -2.11 15.50
C GLU A 212 11.84 -2.85 14.35
N ALA A 213 11.08 -3.58 13.53
CA ALA A 213 11.58 -4.28 12.37
C ALA A 213 10.61 -4.22 11.19
N ASN A 214 11.19 -4.21 9.98
CA ASN A 214 10.47 -4.23 8.72
C ASN A 214 10.66 -5.58 8.03
N VAL A 215 9.58 -6.12 7.48
CA VAL A 215 9.59 -7.37 6.70
C VAL A 215 9.09 -7.07 5.29
N ARG A 216 10.03 -6.97 4.34
CA ARG A 216 9.70 -6.78 2.94
C ARG A 216 9.44 -8.11 2.24
N LEU A 217 8.22 -8.25 1.73
CA LEU A 217 7.78 -9.36 0.90
C LEU A 217 8.11 -9.09 -0.57
N PRO A 218 8.35 -10.13 -1.38
CA PRO A 218 8.53 -9.95 -2.82
C PRO A 218 7.21 -9.51 -3.45
N ASN A 219 7.24 -8.50 -4.32
CA ASN A 219 6.17 -8.23 -5.28
C ASN A 219 6.79 -7.85 -6.62
N PRO A 220 6.94 -8.81 -7.55
CA PRO A 220 7.43 -8.52 -8.88
C PRO A 220 6.31 -8.02 -9.82
N PHE A 221 5.04 -8.09 -9.41
CA PHE A 221 3.88 -7.92 -10.29
C PHE A 221 3.58 -6.44 -10.61
N TYR A 222 3.86 -5.54 -9.67
CA TYR A 222 3.76 -4.10 -9.85
C TYR A 222 4.58 -3.34 -8.80
N GLY A 223 4.81 -2.04 -9.05
CA GLY A 223 5.39 -1.11 -8.10
C GLY A 223 4.48 0.11 -7.94
N ILE A 224 4.39 0.62 -6.73
CA ILE A 224 3.76 1.91 -6.43
C ILE A 224 4.89 2.85 -5.99
N SER A 225 5.03 3.97 -6.70
CA SER A 225 5.94 5.08 -6.36
C SER A 225 5.17 6.22 -5.73
#